data_AF-A0A355A4H7-F1
#
_entry.id   AF-A0A355A4H7-F1
#
_cell.length_a   1.000
_cell.length_b   1.000
_cell.length_c   1.000
_cell.angle_alpha   90.00
_cell.angle_beta   90.00
_cell.angle_gamma   90.00
#
_symmetry.space_group_name_H-M   'P 1'
#
loop_
_entity.id
_entity.type
_entity.pdbx_description
1 polymer ?
#
loop_
_entity_poly.entity_id
_entity_poly.type
_entity_poly.pdbx_seq_one_letter_code
_entity_poly.pdbx_strand_id
1 'polypeptide(L)'
;MNFLRDFYDGLLTFEEVVEKKRDLTLFKLSSDFSLMIACDSDGGIGNKEHDLVKVENWLTGYFGARVALMEVLAARGKPWLLIDTLAVEMDPAGREIIAGIKKACTEAGLSGLPLTGSTEDNIPTV
;
A
#
# COMPACT_ATOMS: atom_id res chain seq x y z
N MET A 1 3.48 16.71 -23.50
CA MET A 1 3.40 16.69 -22.03
C MET A 1 2.56 17.87 -21.54
N ASN A 2 1.24 17.81 -21.73
CA ASN A 2 0.29 18.81 -21.19
C ASN A 2 -0.82 18.14 -20.35
N PHE A 3 -0.64 16.87 -19.96
CA PHE A 3 -1.61 16.14 -19.13
C PHE A 3 -1.81 16.74 -17.73
N LEU A 4 -0.88 17.58 -17.27
CA LEU A 4 -1.01 18.23 -15.96
C LEU A 4 -1.93 19.45 -15.98
N ARG A 5 -2.19 20.10 -17.13
CA ARG A 5 -3.06 21.31 -17.16
C ARG A 5 -4.53 20.99 -16.91
N ASP A 6 -4.99 19.80 -17.30
CA ASP A 6 -6.35 19.34 -17.04
C ASP A 6 -6.49 18.69 -15.65
N PHE A 7 -5.36 18.35 -15.03
CA PHE A 7 -5.30 17.63 -13.75
C PHE A 7 -4.88 18.50 -12.57
N TYR A 8 -4.36 19.70 -12.84
CA TYR A 8 -3.89 20.68 -11.88
C TYR A 8 -4.00 22.05 -12.57
N ASP A 9 -4.97 22.85 -12.17
CA ASP A 9 -5.28 24.16 -12.75
C ASP A 9 -4.23 25.23 -12.44
N GLY A 10 -3.23 24.90 -11.62
CA GLY A 10 -2.19 25.81 -11.17
C GLY A 10 -2.68 26.88 -10.19
N LEU A 11 -3.89 26.74 -9.64
CA LEU A 11 -4.48 27.70 -8.71
C LEU A 11 -4.07 27.45 -7.25
N LEU A 12 -3.61 26.24 -6.91
CA LEU A 12 -3.23 25.86 -5.54
C LEU A 12 -1.71 25.77 -5.37
N THR A 13 -1.10 26.41 -4.37
CA THR A 13 0.32 26.19 -4.03
C THR A 13 0.53 24.79 -3.45
N PHE A 14 1.75 24.23 -3.50
CA PHE A 14 2.03 22.86 -3.01
C PHE A 14 1.57 22.63 -1.56
N GLU A 15 1.69 23.64 -0.69
CA GLU A 15 1.21 23.56 0.69
C GLU A 15 -0.32 23.49 0.82
N GLU A 16 -1.08 23.90 -0.20
CA GLU A 16 -2.55 23.87 -0.22
C GLU A 16 -3.12 22.54 -0.76
N VAL A 17 -2.26 21.68 -1.32
CA VAL A 17 -2.66 20.45 -2.04
C VAL A 17 -2.66 19.22 -1.14
N VAL A 18 -1.86 19.21 -0.07
CA VAL A 18 -1.66 18.04 0.80
C VAL A 18 -2.39 18.21 2.13
N GLU A 19 -3.30 17.29 2.43
CA GLU A 19 -4.04 17.26 3.70
C GLU A 19 -3.84 15.92 4.39
N LYS A 20 -3.34 15.92 5.63
CA LYS A 20 -3.20 14.70 6.44
C LYS A 20 -4.42 14.52 7.35
N LYS A 21 -5.08 13.36 7.26
CA LYS A 21 -6.19 12.94 8.13
C LYS A 21 -5.87 11.61 8.77
N ARG A 22 -5.33 11.65 10.00
CA ARG A 22 -4.81 10.46 10.71
C ARG A 22 -3.82 9.71 9.80
N ASP A 23 -4.15 8.49 9.43
CA ASP A 23 -3.32 7.58 8.63
C ASP A 23 -3.44 7.83 7.11
N LEU A 24 -4.42 8.65 6.71
CA LEU A 24 -4.61 9.05 5.32
C LEU A 24 -3.85 10.34 5.00
N THR A 25 -3.22 10.35 3.84
CA THR A 25 -2.76 11.57 3.17
C THR A 25 -3.59 11.77 1.92
N LEU A 26 -4.23 12.94 1.81
CA LEU A 26 -4.97 13.37 0.64
C LEU A 26 -4.11 14.33 -0.17
N PHE A 27 -3.93 14.04 -1.44
CA PHE A 27 -3.32 14.95 -2.41
C PHE A 27 -4.42 15.42 -3.36
N LYS A 28 -4.83 16.67 -3.26
CA LYS A 28 -5.86 17.26 -4.12
C LYS A 28 -5.33 17.38 -5.54
N LEU A 29 -6.00 16.75 -6.49
CA LEU A 29 -5.63 16.88 -7.89
C LEU A 29 -6.44 18.03 -8.50
N SER A 30 -7.74 18.07 -8.20
CA SER A 30 -8.63 19.17 -8.59
C SER A 30 -9.63 19.49 -7.49
N SER A 31 -10.61 20.36 -7.79
CA SER A 31 -11.78 20.60 -6.94
C SER A 31 -12.56 19.33 -6.59
N ASP A 32 -12.57 18.35 -7.50
CA ASP A 32 -13.44 17.17 -7.42
C ASP A 32 -12.68 15.86 -7.19
N PHE A 33 -11.35 15.87 -7.42
CA PHE A 33 -10.52 14.67 -7.32
C PHE A 33 -9.39 14.85 -6.32
N SER A 34 -9.21 13.85 -5.47
CA SER A 34 -8.05 13.73 -4.58
C SER A 34 -7.50 12.31 -4.65
N LEU A 35 -6.17 12.18 -4.69
CA LEU A 35 -5.50 10.92 -4.45
C LEU A 35 -5.45 10.67 -2.95
N MET A 36 -6.03 9.55 -2.53
CA MET A 36 -5.99 9.09 -1.15
C MET A 36 -4.90 8.05 -0.99
N ILE A 37 -3.98 8.31 -0.08
CA ILE A 37 -2.81 7.48 0.19
C ILE A 37 -2.92 7.00 1.63
N ALA A 38 -2.87 5.68 1.79
CA ALA A 38 -2.81 4.96 3.06
C ALA A 38 -1.55 4.11 3.02
N CYS A 39 -0.86 3.98 4.16
CA CYS A 39 0.36 3.19 4.25
C CYS A 39 0.52 2.70 5.68
N ASP A 40 0.86 1.42 5.81
CA ASP A 40 1.16 0.80 7.09
C ASP A 40 2.41 -0.09 6.95
N SER A 41 2.96 -0.51 8.08
CA SER A 41 4.16 -1.33 8.18
C SER A 41 3.94 -2.50 9.12
N ASP A 42 4.46 -3.65 8.77
CA ASP A 42 4.33 -4.91 9.51
C ASP A 42 5.71 -5.48 9.91
N GLY A 43 6.69 -4.59 10.13
CA GLY A 43 8.04 -4.98 10.54
C GLY A 43 8.06 -5.78 11.86
N GLY A 44 8.85 -6.86 11.88
CA GLY A 44 8.92 -7.77 13.03
C GLY A 44 7.77 -8.77 13.11
N ILE A 45 6.98 -8.92 12.04
CA ILE A 45 5.86 -9.86 11.92
C ILE A 45 6.09 -10.75 10.70
N GLY A 46 6.33 -12.04 10.93
CA GLY A 46 6.66 -12.97 9.85
C GLY A 46 7.38 -14.19 10.37
N ASN A 47 8.10 -14.88 9.48
CA ASN A 47 8.83 -16.10 9.83
C ASN A 47 10.36 -15.93 9.85
N LYS A 48 10.88 -14.71 9.73
CA LYS A 48 12.32 -14.43 9.84
C LYS A 48 12.81 -14.68 11.26
N GLU A 49 14.09 -14.98 11.44
CA GLU A 49 14.70 -15.33 12.73
C GLU A 49 14.39 -14.29 13.84
N HIS A 50 14.41 -13.01 13.52
CA HIS A 50 14.27 -11.89 14.44
C HIS A 50 12.88 -11.25 14.44
N ASP A 51 11.91 -11.77 13.67
CA ASP A 51 10.52 -11.35 13.82
C ASP A 51 10.01 -11.64 15.24
N LEU A 52 9.45 -10.64 15.91
CA LEU A 52 8.91 -10.79 17.26
C LEU A 52 7.63 -11.63 17.24
N VAL A 53 6.75 -11.37 16.27
CA VAL A 53 5.49 -12.09 16.08
C VAL A 53 5.69 -13.13 14.99
N LYS A 54 5.79 -14.39 15.38
CA LYS A 54 6.00 -15.51 14.45
C LYS A 54 4.70 -15.93 13.78
N VAL A 55 4.62 -15.73 12.47
CA VAL A 55 3.50 -16.16 11.62
C VAL A 55 4.00 -16.54 10.23
N GLU A 56 3.17 -17.26 9.48
CA GLU A 56 3.45 -17.51 8.07
C GLU A 56 3.44 -16.21 7.26
N ASN A 57 4.36 -16.06 6.31
CA ASN A 57 4.50 -14.87 5.46
C ASN A 57 3.22 -14.47 4.72
N TRP A 58 2.43 -15.45 4.25
CA TRP A 58 1.15 -15.15 3.62
C TRP A 58 0.16 -14.49 4.57
N LEU A 59 0.25 -14.76 5.88
CA LEU A 59 -0.60 -14.15 6.89
C LEU A 59 -0.18 -12.70 7.15
N THR A 60 1.14 -12.44 7.20
CA THR A 60 1.72 -11.09 7.23
C THR A 60 1.17 -10.27 6.07
N GLY A 61 1.36 -10.74 4.82
CA GLY A 61 0.86 -10.04 3.64
C GLY A 61 -0.65 -9.83 3.62
N TYR A 62 -1.42 -10.82 4.06
CA TYR A 62 -2.88 -10.71 4.15
C TYR A 62 -3.31 -9.59 5.09
N PHE A 63 -2.75 -9.55 6.32
CA PHE A 63 -3.13 -8.53 7.29
C PHE A 63 -2.52 -7.16 6.97
N GLY A 64 -1.29 -7.10 6.49
CA GLY A 64 -0.63 -5.85 6.07
C GLY A 64 -1.44 -5.12 4.98
N ALA A 65 -1.81 -5.81 3.91
CA ALA A 65 -2.67 -5.22 2.87
C ALA A 65 -4.06 -4.86 3.41
N ARG A 66 -4.63 -5.70 4.29
CA ARG A 66 -5.97 -5.47 4.83
C ARG A 66 -6.07 -4.16 5.62
N VAL A 67 -5.04 -3.78 6.38
CA VAL A 67 -5.07 -2.52 7.13
C VAL A 67 -5.09 -1.32 6.18
N ALA A 68 -4.16 -1.22 5.25
CA ALA A 68 -4.11 -0.12 4.27
C ALA A 68 -5.40 -0.04 3.42
N LEU A 69 -5.95 -1.18 3.00
CA LEU A 69 -7.23 -1.24 2.30
C LEU A 69 -8.39 -0.73 3.16
N MET A 70 -8.45 -1.10 4.44
CA MET A 70 -9.49 -0.66 5.35
C MET A 70 -9.47 0.86 5.56
N GLU A 71 -8.30 1.48 5.67
CA GLU A 71 -8.17 2.93 5.82
C GLU A 71 -8.81 3.67 4.64
N VAL A 72 -8.46 3.27 3.41
CA VAL A 72 -9.02 3.86 2.18
C VAL A 72 -10.51 3.60 2.09
N LEU A 73 -10.95 2.36 2.27
CA LEU A 73 -12.35 1.96 2.12
C LEU A 73 -13.25 2.61 3.19
N ALA A 74 -12.79 2.72 4.43
CA ALA A 74 -13.54 3.36 5.52
C ALA A 74 -13.75 4.86 5.27
N ALA A 75 -12.80 5.52 4.60
CA ALA A 75 -12.95 6.89 4.13
C ALA A 75 -13.73 7.01 2.81
N ARG A 76 -14.37 5.93 2.35
CA ARG A 76 -15.11 5.83 1.08
C ARG A 76 -14.23 6.08 -0.15
N GLY A 77 -12.92 5.95 0.00
CA GLY A 77 -11.98 5.94 -1.11
C GLY A 77 -12.15 4.67 -1.94
N LYS A 78 -11.76 4.77 -3.21
CA LYS A 78 -11.67 3.63 -4.13
C LYS A 78 -10.19 3.27 -4.28
N PRO A 79 -9.72 2.09 -3.85
CA PRO A 79 -8.36 1.62 -4.12
C PRO A 79 -8.13 1.39 -5.62
N TRP A 80 -7.04 1.94 -6.17
CA TRP A 80 -6.67 1.80 -7.59
C TRP A 80 -5.31 1.13 -7.80
N LEU A 81 -4.46 1.13 -6.76
CA LEU A 81 -3.11 0.59 -6.77
C LEU A 81 -2.76 0.18 -5.34
N LEU A 82 -2.09 -0.96 -5.19
CA LEU A 82 -1.38 -1.32 -3.97
C LEU A 82 0.11 -1.37 -4.28
N ILE A 83 0.91 -0.78 -3.39
CA ILE A 83 2.37 -0.80 -3.47
C ILE A 83 2.88 -1.57 -2.26
N ASP A 84 3.62 -2.65 -2.52
CA ASP A 84 4.16 -3.54 -1.49
C ASP A 84 5.69 -3.46 -1.48
N THR A 85 6.26 -2.90 -0.41
CA THR A 85 7.71 -2.71 -0.28
C THR A 85 8.25 -3.66 0.79
N LEU A 86 8.78 -4.78 0.33
CA LEU A 86 9.19 -5.88 1.17
C LEU A 86 10.66 -5.75 1.57
N ALA A 87 10.91 -5.76 2.88
CA ALA A 87 12.25 -5.85 3.46
C ALA A 87 12.75 -7.31 3.57
N VAL A 88 12.26 -8.18 2.66
CA VAL A 88 12.60 -9.61 2.57
C VAL A 88 12.82 -9.99 1.11
N GLU A 89 13.48 -11.13 0.89
CA GLU A 89 13.72 -11.68 -0.45
C GLU A 89 12.40 -12.10 -1.13
N MET A 90 12.40 -12.11 -2.46
CA MET A 90 11.25 -12.56 -3.23
C MET A 90 10.92 -14.03 -3.00
N ASP A 91 11.93 -14.90 -2.95
CA ASP A 91 11.77 -16.35 -2.90
C ASP A 91 12.42 -16.94 -1.63
N PRO A 92 11.64 -17.54 -0.69
CA PRO A 92 10.19 -17.75 -0.76
C PRO A 92 9.32 -16.62 -0.20
N ALA A 93 9.87 -15.76 0.67
CA ALA A 93 9.06 -14.93 1.57
C ALA A 93 8.15 -13.94 0.82
N GLY A 94 8.69 -13.19 -0.13
CA GLY A 94 7.92 -12.21 -0.90
C GLY A 94 6.79 -12.84 -1.72
N ARG A 95 6.98 -14.03 -2.30
CA ARG A 95 5.91 -14.74 -3.01
C ARG A 95 4.76 -15.11 -2.10
N GLU A 96 5.05 -15.56 -0.88
CA GLU A 96 4.04 -15.91 0.11
C GLU A 96 3.26 -14.68 0.57
N ILE A 97 3.97 -13.58 0.88
CA ILE A 97 3.38 -12.28 1.23
C ILE A 97 2.44 -11.79 0.11
N ILE A 98 2.92 -11.77 -1.13
CA ILE A 98 2.12 -11.36 -2.31
C ILE A 98 0.87 -12.23 -2.47
N ALA A 99 0.93 -13.53 -2.17
CA ALA A 99 -0.24 -14.40 -2.19
C ALA A 99 -1.27 -13.99 -1.11
N GLY A 100 -0.80 -13.65 0.09
CA GLY A 100 -1.61 -13.07 1.17
C GLY A 100 -2.31 -11.77 0.76
N ILE A 101 -1.56 -10.85 0.17
CA ILE A 101 -2.06 -9.56 -0.34
C ILE A 101 -3.18 -9.79 -1.37
N LYS A 102 -2.94 -10.66 -2.36
CA LYS A 102 -3.94 -10.98 -3.40
C LYS A 102 -5.22 -11.58 -2.81
N LYS A 103 -5.11 -12.38 -1.75
CA LYS A 103 -6.26 -12.91 -1.01
C LYS A 103 -7.04 -11.79 -0.32
N ALA A 104 -6.37 -10.86 0.37
CA ALA A 104 -7.02 -9.71 0.99
C ALA A 104 -7.76 -8.83 -0.03
N CYS A 105 -7.13 -8.53 -1.17
CA CYS A 105 -7.76 -7.79 -2.26
C CYS A 105 -9.00 -8.51 -2.80
N THR A 106 -8.92 -9.82 -3.00
CA THR A 106 -10.05 -10.61 -3.52
C THR A 106 -11.24 -10.59 -2.57
N GLU A 107 -11.01 -10.76 -1.27
CA GLU A 107 -12.08 -10.72 -0.25
C GLU A 107 -12.69 -9.32 -0.09
N ALA A 108 -11.93 -8.26 -0.37
CA ALA A 108 -12.44 -6.90 -0.43
C ALA A 108 -13.22 -6.58 -1.73
N GLY A 109 -13.39 -7.54 -2.64
CA GLY A 109 -14.03 -7.33 -3.94
C GLY A 109 -13.14 -6.54 -4.93
N LEU A 110 -11.83 -6.49 -4.68
CA LEU A 110 -10.82 -5.78 -5.46
C LEU A 110 -9.93 -6.78 -6.23
N SER A 111 -10.51 -7.88 -6.70
CA SER A 111 -9.79 -8.84 -7.54
C SER A 111 -9.19 -8.15 -8.77
N GLY A 112 -7.90 -8.36 -9.00
CA GLY A 112 -7.18 -7.71 -10.10
C GLY A 112 -6.71 -6.28 -9.81
N LEU A 113 -6.80 -5.81 -8.56
CA LEU A 113 -6.16 -4.56 -8.14
C LEU A 113 -4.67 -4.61 -8.54
N PRO A 114 -4.16 -3.62 -9.30
CA PRO A 114 -2.75 -3.54 -9.63
C PRO A 114 -1.90 -3.58 -8.37
N LEU A 115 -0.87 -4.43 -8.40
CA LEU A 115 0.11 -4.60 -7.34
C LEU A 115 1.49 -4.38 -7.93
N THR A 116 2.26 -3.49 -7.34
CA THR A 116 3.66 -3.23 -7.67
C THR A 116 4.47 -3.13 -6.38
N GLY A 117 5.79 -3.11 -6.48
CA GLY A 117 6.61 -3.19 -5.28
C GLY A 117 8.09 -3.40 -5.51
N SER A 118 8.79 -3.70 -4.43
CA SER A 118 10.19 -4.12 -4.42
C SER A 118 10.43 -5.13 -3.30
N THR A 119 11.46 -5.95 -3.45
CA THR A 119 11.98 -6.90 -2.47
C THR A 119 13.44 -6.58 -2.13
N GLU A 120 13.93 -7.13 -1.02
CA GLU A 120 15.35 -7.08 -0.66
C GLU A 120 16.02 -8.40 -1.06
N ASP A 121 16.39 -8.50 -2.33
CA ASP A 121 17.05 -9.69 -2.89
C ASP A 121 18.59 -9.65 -2.75
N ASN A 122 19.15 -8.51 -2.37
CA ASN A 122 20.60 -8.31 -2.41
C ASN A 122 21.27 -8.59 -1.06
N ILE A 123 20.51 -8.54 0.03
CA ILE A 123 21.01 -8.69 1.39
C ILE A 123 20.27 -9.84 2.09
N PRO A 124 20.97 -10.79 2.74
CA PRO A 124 20.32 -11.79 3.57
C PRO A 124 19.50 -11.15 4.68
N THR A 125 18.24 -11.56 4.79
CA THR A 125 17.30 -11.05 5.80
C THR A 125 17.13 -12.08 6.91
N VAL A 126 17.08 -11.61 8.15
CA VAL A 126 16.99 -12.41 9.37
C VAL A 126 15.94 -11.86 10.31
#